data_AF-D2A351-F1
#
_entry.id   AF-D2A351-F1
#
_cell.length_a   1.000
_cell.length_b   1.000
_cell.length_c   1.000
_cell.angle_alpha   90.00
_cell.angle_beta   90.00
_cell.angle_gamma   90.00
#
_symmetry.space_group_name_H-M   'P 1'
#
loop_
_entity.id
_entity.type
_entity.pdbx_description
1 polymer ?
#
loop_
_entity_poly.entity_id
_entity_poly.type
_entity_poly.pdbx_seq_one_letter_code
_entity_poly.pdbx_strand_id
1 'polypeptide(L)'
;MFKKRKFDDRFIVFKKIFFEFAYSKEMKIYNMICLVFHSFSFVLQVYFIVQNFSVELITRYGCILAVFLYLIAAMSFAIFIEKQVKMLEVETTSFFWPIDCCGPQVKKLIYDRSARINILNYFTLAWFTLFGIIMLPVWGDQSEWFLCIQVFQQYFGSCWKLFYYFYFSTCPMIAFTAFRLPGLMLYGILHIDLQLVLIYQKIAQLSARRIFSENIVDNAHYQKTVFRKLKLCISHHVKLKTCLRKLIELIQMAMPVFIFVGAVCSIAVLFFLLYVFSSSSHILKIRLAISVVSNVLIVYTFSAAGQAIADETSHVFDTLMTCPWNAWNNKNRKVLLIIMSNTLRPLTFTLAGITLNYKFGLTMIRISYTYALILYNLN
;
A
#
# COMPACT_ATOMS: atom_id res chain seq x y z
N MET A 1 -31.15 -12.83 13.10
CA MET A 1 -31.35 -11.39 12.97
C MET A 1 -30.16 -10.68 13.63
N PHE A 2 -29.13 -10.34 12.87
CA PHE A 2 -27.96 -9.64 13.42
C PHE A 2 -28.32 -8.16 13.56
N LYS A 3 -28.47 -7.69 14.81
CA LYS A 3 -28.43 -6.25 15.15
C LYS A 3 -27.21 -5.67 14.44
N LYS A 4 -27.36 -4.53 13.73
CA LYS A 4 -26.29 -3.82 13.01
C LYS A 4 -25.19 -3.43 14.02
N ARG A 5 -24.32 -4.37 14.38
CA ARG A 5 -23.18 -4.14 15.27
C ARG A 5 -22.17 -3.35 14.46
N LYS A 6 -21.77 -2.19 15.00
CA LYS A 6 -20.77 -1.32 14.41
C LYS A 6 -19.47 -2.12 14.28
N PHE A 7 -18.96 -2.24 13.07
CA PHE A 7 -17.67 -2.86 12.79
C PHE A 7 -16.57 -2.06 13.52
N ASP A 8 -15.76 -2.75 14.33
CA ASP A 8 -14.64 -2.15 15.07
C ASP A 8 -13.42 -2.11 14.13
N ASP A 9 -13.17 -0.96 13.52
CA ASP A 9 -12.06 -0.77 12.59
C ASP A 9 -10.77 -0.44 13.36
N ARG A 10 -9.84 -1.41 13.42
CA ARG A 10 -8.54 -1.25 14.09
C ARG A 10 -7.55 -0.40 13.30
N PHE A 11 -7.82 -0.19 12.02
CA PHE A 11 -7.01 0.60 11.09
C PHE A 11 -7.77 1.87 10.67
N ILE A 12 -8.65 2.37 11.55
CA ILE A 12 -9.51 3.53 11.29
C ILE A 12 -8.75 4.77 10.83
N VAL A 13 -7.49 4.95 11.26
CA VAL A 13 -6.66 6.05 10.80
C VAL A 13 -6.36 5.94 9.31
N PHE A 14 -6.03 4.75 8.81
CA PHE A 14 -5.78 4.52 7.39
C PHE A 14 -7.05 4.71 6.58
N LYS A 15 -8.20 4.24 7.09
CA LYS A 15 -9.50 4.52 6.48
C LYS A 15 -9.75 6.01 6.35
N LYS A 16 -9.64 6.75 7.46
CA LYS A 16 -9.87 8.19 7.50
C LYS A 16 -8.94 8.94 6.55
N ILE A 17 -7.66 8.58 6.50
CA ILE A 17 -6.66 9.26 5.68
C ILE A 17 -6.78 8.89 4.20
N PHE A 18 -6.80 7.59 3.87
CA PHE A 18 -6.68 7.10 2.49
C PHE A 18 -8.02 6.87 1.77
N PHE A 19 -9.14 6.81 2.49
CA PHE A 19 -10.48 6.67 1.91
C PHE A 19 -11.29 7.95 2.10
N GLU A 20 -11.56 8.32 3.35
CA GLU A 20 -12.49 9.43 3.65
C GLU A 20 -11.90 10.78 3.24
N PHE A 21 -10.70 11.10 3.70
CA PHE A 21 -9.98 12.33 3.37
C PHE A 21 -9.52 12.34 1.91
N ALA A 22 -8.82 11.29 1.47
CA ALA A 22 -8.24 11.23 0.12
C ALA A 22 -9.27 11.42 -1.01
N TYR A 23 -10.49 10.94 -0.81
CA TYR A 23 -11.57 11.01 -1.80
C TYR A 23 -12.74 11.90 -1.37
N SER A 24 -12.50 12.83 -0.43
CA SER A 24 -13.43 13.93 -0.15
C SER A 24 -13.55 14.87 -1.36
N LYS A 25 -14.63 15.66 -1.42
CA LYS A 25 -14.86 16.55 -2.57
C LYS A 25 -13.75 17.60 -2.69
N GLU A 26 -13.35 18.15 -1.56
CA GLU A 26 -12.32 19.19 -1.42
C GLU A 26 -10.97 18.63 -1.87
N MET A 27 -10.63 17.43 -1.40
CA MET A 27 -9.35 16.80 -1.67
C MET A 27 -9.18 16.43 -3.15
N LYS A 28 -10.27 16.05 -3.82
CA LYS A 28 -10.25 15.79 -5.26
C LYS A 28 -10.00 17.05 -6.08
N ILE A 29 -10.70 18.14 -5.74
CA ILE A 29 -10.53 19.42 -6.42
C ILE A 29 -9.07 19.85 -6.26
N TYR A 30 -8.54 19.76 -5.04
CA TYR A 30 -7.15 20.09 -4.77
C TYR A 30 -6.16 19.17 -5.50
N ASN A 31 -6.39 17.85 -5.53
CA ASN A 31 -5.58 16.90 -6.31
C ASN A 31 -5.60 17.22 -7.81
N MET A 32 -6.75 17.59 -8.36
CA MET A 32 -6.89 17.95 -9.78
C MET A 32 -6.11 19.24 -10.10
N ILE A 33 -6.23 20.27 -9.25
CA ILE A 33 -5.47 21.51 -9.39
C ILE A 33 -3.96 21.21 -9.33
N CYS A 34 -3.51 20.41 -8.36
CA CYS A 34 -2.11 20.00 -8.24
C CYS A 34 -1.64 19.23 -9.48
N LEU A 35 -2.45 18.29 -9.97
CA LEU A 35 -2.12 17.49 -11.16
C LEU A 35 -1.92 18.38 -12.40
N VAL A 36 -2.86 19.28 -12.68
CA VAL A 36 -2.78 20.19 -13.82
C VAL A 36 -1.55 21.08 -13.70
N PHE A 37 -1.34 21.68 -12.54
CA PHE A 37 -0.23 22.59 -12.30
C PHE A 37 1.13 21.90 -12.41
N HIS A 38 1.31 20.74 -11.77
CA HIS A 38 2.57 19.99 -11.83
C HIS A 38 2.83 19.38 -13.19
N SER A 39 1.79 18.97 -13.93
CA SER A 39 1.94 18.51 -15.30
C SER A 39 2.43 19.64 -16.21
N PHE A 40 1.84 20.83 -16.08
CA PHE A 40 2.29 22.02 -16.81
C PHE A 40 3.73 22.40 -16.46
N SER A 41 4.07 22.45 -15.17
CA SER A 41 5.43 22.74 -14.70
C SER A 41 6.45 21.68 -15.18
N PHE A 42 6.06 20.41 -15.18
CA PHE A 42 6.90 19.31 -15.67
C PHE A 42 7.19 19.45 -17.17
N VAL A 43 6.15 19.69 -17.99
CA VAL A 43 6.33 19.91 -19.44
C VAL A 43 7.21 21.12 -19.71
N LEU A 44 7.04 22.21 -18.96
CA LEU A 44 7.86 23.42 -19.10
C LEU A 44 9.34 23.16 -18.73
N GLN A 45 9.60 22.39 -17.67
CA GLN A 45 10.96 21.97 -17.30
C GLN A 45 11.59 21.06 -18.35
N VAL A 46 10.84 20.10 -18.90
CA VAL A 46 11.33 19.24 -20.01
C VAL A 46 11.66 20.09 -21.23
N TYR A 47 10.78 21.02 -21.60
CA TYR A 47 11.03 21.95 -22.71
C TYR A 47 12.30 22.78 -22.47
N PHE A 48 12.48 23.31 -21.25
CA PHE A 48 13.68 24.05 -20.89
C PHE A 48 14.96 23.21 -21.04
N ILE A 49 14.95 21.95 -20.59
CA ILE A 49 16.09 21.03 -20.75
C ILE A 49 16.38 20.76 -22.21
N VAL A 50 15.35 20.56 -23.05
CA VAL A 50 15.54 20.32 -24.48
C VAL A 50 16.18 21.53 -25.17
N GLN A 51 15.78 22.75 -24.81
CA GLN A 51 16.33 23.98 -25.37
C GLN A 51 17.76 24.28 -24.88
N ASN A 52 18.05 23.98 -23.61
CA ASN A 52 19.33 24.28 -22.96
C ASN A 52 20.10 23.00 -22.62
N PHE A 53 20.08 22.04 -23.54
CA PHE A 53 20.56 20.70 -23.26
C PHE A 53 22.04 20.74 -22.85
N SER A 54 22.30 20.27 -21.63
CA SER A 54 23.65 19.98 -21.15
C SER A 54 23.61 18.74 -20.25
N VAL A 55 24.70 17.97 -20.26
CA VAL A 55 24.84 16.79 -19.40
C VAL A 55 24.71 17.20 -17.93
N GLU A 56 25.33 18.32 -17.55
CA GLU A 56 25.27 18.87 -16.19
C GLU A 56 23.83 19.20 -15.76
N LEU A 57 23.00 19.77 -16.65
CA LEU A 57 21.62 20.09 -16.34
C LEU A 57 20.79 18.82 -16.06
N ILE A 58 21.02 17.76 -16.85
CA ILE A 58 20.34 16.47 -16.68
C ILE A 58 20.84 15.73 -15.44
N THR A 59 22.14 15.71 -15.17
CA THR A 59 22.68 15.04 -13.98
C THR A 59 22.21 15.72 -12.71
N ARG A 60 22.12 17.06 -12.73
CA ARG A 60 21.67 17.86 -11.58
C ARG A 60 20.16 17.79 -11.34
N TYR A 61 19.34 17.86 -12.39
CA TYR A 61 17.88 18.01 -12.24
C TYR A 61 17.06 16.80 -12.72
N GLY A 62 17.68 15.80 -13.35
CA GLY A 62 17.00 14.59 -13.81
C GLY A 62 16.34 13.81 -12.66
N CYS A 63 16.96 13.82 -11.47
CA CYS A 63 16.38 13.22 -10.26
C CYS A 63 15.02 13.79 -9.93
N ILE A 64 14.90 15.12 -9.85
CA ILE A 64 13.64 15.74 -9.44
C ILE A 64 12.56 15.52 -10.51
N LEU A 65 12.93 15.52 -11.79
CA LEU A 65 12.00 15.19 -12.88
C LEU A 65 11.48 13.75 -12.80
N ALA A 66 12.34 12.78 -12.51
CA ALA A 66 11.90 11.39 -12.30
C ALA A 66 10.91 11.27 -11.13
N VAL A 67 11.17 12.00 -10.03
CA VAL A 67 10.25 12.08 -8.88
C VAL A 67 8.91 12.70 -9.29
N PHE A 68 8.91 13.82 -10.03
CA PHE A 68 7.66 14.45 -10.48
C PHE A 68 6.88 13.60 -11.47
N LEU A 69 7.55 12.84 -12.34
CA LEU A 69 6.89 11.87 -13.22
C LEU A 69 6.16 10.80 -12.42
N TYR A 70 6.79 10.25 -11.37
CA TYR A 70 6.15 9.31 -10.44
C TYR A 70 4.91 9.94 -9.78
N LEU A 71 5.01 11.20 -9.33
CA LEU A 71 3.93 11.90 -8.63
C LEU A 71 2.74 12.22 -9.55
N ILE A 72 3.00 12.65 -10.78
CA ILE A 72 1.95 12.89 -11.80
C ILE A 72 1.24 11.57 -12.12
N ALA A 73 1.98 10.48 -12.30
CA ALA A 73 1.41 9.15 -12.49
C ALA A 73 0.55 8.74 -11.29
N ALA A 74 1.01 8.99 -10.06
CA ALA A 74 0.29 8.69 -8.84
C ALA A 74 -1.01 9.49 -8.68
N MET A 75 -0.98 10.81 -8.95
CA MET A 75 -2.17 11.67 -8.93
C MET A 75 -3.19 11.25 -9.99
N SER A 76 -2.72 10.93 -11.20
CA SER A 76 -3.57 10.49 -12.30
C SER A 76 -4.23 9.15 -11.98
N PHE A 77 -3.45 8.19 -11.47
CA PHE A 77 -3.96 6.88 -11.10
C PHE A 77 -4.99 6.97 -9.96
N ALA A 78 -4.74 7.84 -8.96
CA ALA A 78 -5.69 8.06 -7.86
C ALA A 78 -7.07 8.54 -8.34
N ILE A 79 -7.12 9.39 -9.37
CA ILE A 79 -8.39 9.81 -10.00
C ILE A 79 -9.03 8.63 -10.72
N PHE A 80 -8.25 7.87 -11.50
CA PHE A 80 -8.74 6.75 -12.29
C PHE A 80 -9.38 5.65 -11.43
N ILE A 81 -8.77 5.28 -10.30
CA ILE A 81 -9.25 4.17 -9.47
C ILE A 81 -10.36 4.53 -8.49
N GLU A 82 -10.72 5.80 -8.35
CA GLU A 82 -11.60 6.27 -7.27
C GLU A 82 -12.88 5.44 -7.16
N LYS A 83 -13.58 5.27 -8.29
CA LYS A 83 -14.89 4.60 -8.31
C LYS A 83 -14.78 3.16 -7.84
N GLN A 84 -13.71 2.47 -8.25
CA GLN A 84 -13.46 1.08 -7.91
C GLN A 84 -13.11 0.94 -6.43
N VAL A 85 -12.28 1.84 -5.90
CA VAL A 85 -11.91 1.90 -4.48
C VAL A 85 -13.15 2.09 -3.60
N LYS A 86 -14.00 3.07 -3.91
CA LYS A 86 -15.23 3.33 -3.13
C LYS A 86 -16.21 2.17 -3.17
N MET A 87 -16.36 1.54 -4.33
CA MET A 87 -17.19 0.35 -4.47
C MET A 87 -16.65 -0.81 -3.61
N LEU A 88 -15.34 -1.04 -3.64
CA LEU A 88 -14.69 -2.07 -2.86
C LEU A 88 -14.83 -1.83 -1.34
N GLU A 89 -14.71 -0.58 -0.90
CA GLU A 89 -14.91 -0.19 0.51
C GLU A 89 -16.34 -0.48 1.00
N VAL A 90 -17.34 -0.07 0.23
CA VAL A 90 -18.76 -0.32 0.58
C VAL A 90 -19.06 -1.81 0.58
N GLU A 91 -18.57 -2.54 -0.43
CA GLU A 91 -18.76 -3.99 -0.53
C GLU A 91 -18.11 -4.70 0.67
N THR A 92 -16.86 -4.41 0.99
CA THR A 92 -16.12 -5.04 2.11
C THR A 92 -16.78 -4.82 3.45
N THR A 93 -17.07 -3.57 3.79
CA THR A 93 -17.65 -3.20 5.08
C THR A 93 -19.04 -3.79 5.30
N SER A 94 -19.77 -4.15 4.22
CA SER A 94 -21.12 -4.72 4.31
C SER A 94 -21.18 -6.14 4.88
N PHE A 95 -20.12 -6.94 4.73
CA PHE A 95 -20.14 -8.37 5.11
C PHE A 95 -19.08 -8.76 6.14
N PHE A 96 -18.15 -7.87 6.50
CA PHE A 96 -17.13 -8.14 7.49
C PHE A 96 -17.70 -8.51 8.86
N TRP A 97 -17.13 -9.55 9.46
CA TRP A 97 -17.49 -9.99 10.80
C TRP A 97 -16.91 -9.04 11.84
N PRO A 98 -17.65 -8.84 12.95
CA PRO A 98 -17.13 -8.07 14.06
C PRO A 98 -16.02 -8.84 14.79
N ILE A 99 -15.04 -8.11 15.34
CA ILE A 99 -13.84 -8.68 15.95
C ILE A 99 -14.15 -9.53 17.19
N ASP A 100 -15.24 -9.23 17.89
CA ASP A 100 -15.69 -9.97 19.07
C ASP A 100 -16.36 -11.32 18.73
N CYS A 101 -16.54 -11.66 17.44
CA CYS A 101 -17.30 -12.84 17.06
C CYS A 101 -16.69 -14.15 17.57
N CYS A 102 -15.38 -14.20 17.81
CA CYS A 102 -14.65 -15.36 18.32
C CYS A 102 -14.38 -15.33 19.83
N GLY A 103 -14.94 -14.37 20.58
CA GLY A 103 -14.74 -14.24 22.03
C GLY A 103 -13.51 -13.40 22.42
N PRO A 104 -13.32 -13.17 23.73
CA PRO A 104 -12.39 -12.15 24.23
C PRO A 104 -10.92 -12.47 23.99
N GLN A 105 -10.51 -13.75 24.00
CA GLN A 105 -9.12 -14.16 23.75
C GLN A 105 -8.67 -13.81 22.33
N VAL A 106 -9.49 -14.15 21.33
CA VAL A 106 -9.21 -13.82 19.92
C VAL A 106 -9.27 -12.32 19.69
N LYS A 107 -10.20 -11.62 20.35
CA LYS A 107 -10.23 -10.15 20.34
C LYS A 107 -8.91 -9.57 20.85
N LYS A 108 -8.40 -10.04 22.00
CA LYS A 108 -7.12 -9.59 22.55
C LYS A 108 -5.95 -9.84 21.58
N LEU A 109 -5.87 -11.04 21.00
CA LEU A 109 -4.86 -11.38 19.99
C LEU A 109 -4.87 -10.40 18.80
N ILE A 110 -6.07 -10.10 18.28
CA ILE A 110 -6.25 -9.13 17.19
C ILE A 110 -5.80 -7.73 17.61
N TYR A 111 -6.10 -7.31 18.85
CA TYR A 111 -5.67 -6.02 19.37
C TYR A 111 -4.15 -5.91 19.44
N ASP A 112 -3.48 -6.92 19.99
CA ASP A 112 -2.03 -6.94 20.14
C ASP A 112 -1.31 -6.96 18.78
N ARG A 113 -1.83 -7.73 17.81
CA ARG A 113 -1.32 -7.73 16.43
C ARG A 113 -1.54 -6.38 15.75
N SER A 114 -2.75 -5.82 15.84
CA SER A 114 -3.08 -4.53 15.21
C SER A 114 -2.30 -3.37 15.83
N ALA A 115 -2.01 -3.39 17.13
CA ALA A 115 -1.24 -2.36 17.81
C ALA A 115 0.20 -2.25 17.25
N ARG A 116 0.88 -3.39 17.07
CA ARG A 116 2.23 -3.44 16.49
C ARG A 116 2.25 -2.89 15.06
N ILE A 117 1.28 -3.28 14.24
CA ILE A 117 1.14 -2.80 12.86
C ILE A 117 0.83 -1.30 12.84
N ASN A 118 -0.04 -0.82 13.73
CA ASN A 118 -0.36 0.60 13.84
C ASN A 118 0.85 1.46 14.21
N ILE A 119 1.75 0.99 15.10
CA ILE A 119 2.98 1.72 15.42
C ILE A 119 3.82 1.97 14.17
N LEU A 120 4.04 0.92 13.36
CA LEU A 120 4.81 1.03 12.11
C LEU A 120 4.12 1.94 11.08
N ASN A 121 2.80 1.87 11.03
CA ASN A 121 1.97 2.73 10.19
C ASN A 121 2.05 4.21 10.59
N TYR A 122 1.98 4.52 11.89
CA TYR A 122 2.16 5.88 12.40
C TYR A 122 3.55 6.41 12.13
N PHE A 123 4.58 5.57 12.32
CA PHE A 123 5.96 5.91 11.97
C PHE A 123 6.07 6.29 10.50
N THR A 124 5.49 5.48 9.60
CA THR A 124 5.49 5.75 8.16
C THR A 124 4.78 7.07 7.83
N LEU A 125 3.60 7.31 8.39
CA LEU A 125 2.85 8.57 8.19
C LEU A 125 3.63 9.80 8.70
N ALA A 126 4.34 9.67 9.82
CA ALA A 126 5.17 10.72 10.37
C ALA A 126 6.32 11.09 9.42
N TRP A 127 6.97 10.11 8.79
CA TRP A 127 8.00 10.35 7.77
C TRP A 127 7.46 11.08 6.54
N PHE A 128 6.28 10.74 6.04
CA PHE A 128 5.67 11.47 4.92
C PHE A 128 5.24 12.88 5.29
N THR A 129 4.80 13.08 6.54
CA THR A 129 4.50 14.42 7.05
C THR A 129 5.77 15.27 7.14
N LEU A 130 6.84 14.70 7.69
CA LEU A 130 8.16 15.34 7.75
C LEU A 130 8.69 15.67 6.36
N PHE A 131 8.55 14.75 5.41
CA PHE A 131 8.90 14.97 4.00
C PHE A 131 8.13 16.16 3.41
N GLY A 132 6.81 16.25 3.63
CA GLY A 132 6.04 17.41 3.17
C GLY A 132 6.49 18.74 3.78
N ILE A 133 6.85 18.74 5.07
CA ILE A 133 7.27 19.95 5.81
C ILE A 133 8.67 20.42 5.37
N ILE A 134 9.64 19.53 5.25
CA ILE A 134 11.03 19.92 4.95
C ILE A 134 11.20 20.44 3.50
N MET A 135 10.27 20.08 2.62
CA MET A 135 10.21 20.60 1.25
C MET A 135 9.68 22.03 1.18
N LEU A 136 9.14 22.59 2.27
CA LEU A 136 8.71 23.98 2.27
C LEU A 136 9.92 24.94 2.15
N PRO A 137 9.74 26.09 1.47
CA PRO A 137 10.83 27.01 1.16
C PRO A 137 11.37 27.74 2.40
N VAL A 138 10.71 27.61 3.55
CA VAL A 138 11.10 28.21 4.83
C VAL A 138 12.42 27.63 5.35
N TRP A 139 12.77 26.40 4.95
CA TRP A 139 13.92 25.66 5.49
C TRP A 139 15.22 25.85 4.71
N GLY A 140 15.27 26.78 3.75
CA GLY A 140 16.46 27.09 2.96
C GLY A 140 16.23 27.00 1.45
N ASP A 141 17.26 27.37 0.69
CA ASP A 141 17.18 27.45 -0.77
C ASP A 141 16.80 26.10 -1.40
N GLN A 142 15.92 26.17 -2.38
CA GLN A 142 15.40 25.03 -3.14
C GLN A 142 16.07 24.91 -4.51
N SER A 143 16.80 25.94 -4.95
CA SER A 143 17.42 26.02 -6.29
C SER A 143 18.50 24.95 -6.52
N GLU A 144 19.10 24.45 -5.45
CA GLU A 144 20.08 23.36 -5.51
C GLU A 144 19.50 22.07 -6.09
N TRP A 145 18.18 21.85 -5.93
CA TRP A 145 17.52 20.60 -6.31
C TRP A 145 16.37 20.77 -7.30
N PHE A 146 15.68 21.92 -7.30
CA PHE A 146 14.48 22.15 -8.12
C PHE A 146 14.77 23.06 -9.32
N LEU A 147 14.74 22.49 -10.53
CA LEU A 147 14.88 23.23 -11.79
C LEU A 147 13.74 24.23 -12.02
N CYS A 148 12.55 23.95 -11.48
CA CYS A 148 11.38 24.80 -11.69
C CYS A 148 11.62 26.26 -11.29
N ILE A 149 12.53 26.55 -10.37
CA ILE A 149 12.86 27.91 -9.93
C ILE A 149 13.48 28.72 -11.07
N GLN A 150 14.50 28.16 -11.72
CA GLN A 150 15.17 28.80 -12.86
C GLN A 150 14.20 28.95 -14.03
N VAL A 151 13.44 27.90 -14.30
CA VAL A 151 12.42 27.88 -15.37
C VAL A 151 11.37 28.97 -15.13
N PHE A 152 10.86 29.11 -13.90
CA PHE A 152 9.86 30.12 -13.61
C PHE A 152 10.43 31.54 -13.72
N GLN A 153 11.66 31.76 -13.26
CA GLN A 153 12.33 33.05 -13.39
C GLN A 153 12.48 33.45 -14.87
N GLN A 154 12.88 32.51 -15.73
CA GLN A 154 13.08 32.77 -17.15
C GLN A 154 11.77 33.05 -17.90
N TYR A 155 10.72 32.25 -17.68
CA TYR A 155 9.50 32.35 -18.49
C TYR A 155 8.42 33.29 -17.91
N PHE A 156 8.39 33.54 -16.60
CA PHE A 156 7.32 34.33 -15.97
C PHE A 156 7.78 35.71 -15.47
N GLY A 157 9.06 36.07 -15.61
CA GLY A 157 9.59 37.37 -15.21
C GLY A 157 9.15 37.72 -13.78
N SER A 158 8.69 38.94 -13.53
CA SER A 158 8.28 39.41 -12.19
C SER A 158 7.23 38.53 -11.48
N CYS A 159 6.42 37.76 -12.22
CA CYS A 159 5.39 36.90 -11.65
C CYS A 159 5.92 35.53 -11.17
N TRP A 160 7.20 35.20 -11.40
CA TRP A 160 7.76 33.87 -11.07
C TRP A 160 7.57 33.46 -9.60
N LYS A 161 7.58 34.44 -8.68
CA LYS A 161 7.40 34.21 -7.23
C LYS A 161 6.03 33.61 -6.90
N LEU A 162 4.98 33.99 -7.63
CA LEU A 162 3.64 33.43 -7.44
C LEU A 162 3.64 31.93 -7.75
N PHE A 163 4.19 31.54 -8.89
CA PHE A 163 4.33 30.14 -9.31
C PHE A 163 5.23 29.36 -8.35
N TYR A 164 6.32 29.96 -7.89
CA TYR A 164 7.21 29.40 -6.88
C TYR A 164 6.47 29.05 -5.58
N TYR A 165 5.81 30.02 -4.94
CA TYR A 165 5.12 29.77 -3.68
C TYR A 165 3.96 28.79 -3.86
N PHE A 166 3.23 28.87 -4.97
CA PHE A 166 2.18 27.90 -5.27
C PHE A 166 2.76 26.49 -5.40
N TYR A 167 3.84 26.31 -6.16
CA TYR A 167 4.50 25.01 -6.34
C TYR A 167 4.86 24.36 -5.01
N PHE A 168 5.59 25.08 -4.14
CA PHE A 168 6.01 24.50 -2.87
C PHE A 168 4.89 24.41 -1.81
N SER A 169 3.83 25.21 -1.93
CA SER A 169 2.64 25.06 -1.05
C SER A 169 1.95 23.69 -1.22
N THR A 170 2.13 23.05 -2.38
CA THR A 170 1.57 21.73 -2.67
C THR A 170 2.44 20.56 -2.19
N CYS A 171 3.62 20.80 -1.61
CA CYS A 171 4.52 19.75 -1.14
C CYS A 171 3.90 18.76 -0.15
N PRO A 172 3.08 19.17 0.84
CA PRO A 172 2.37 18.21 1.71
C PRO A 172 1.44 17.29 0.93
N MET A 173 0.79 17.80 -0.11
CA MET A 173 -0.08 17.01 -0.98
C MET A 173 0.69 16.04 -1.86
N ILE A 174 1.83 16.48 -2.39
CA ILE A 174 2.76 15.62 -3.11
C ILE A 174 3.21 14.45 -2.23
N ALA A 175 3.64 14.75 -1.00
CA ALA A 175 4.08 13.75 -0.02
C ALA A 175 2.97 12.74 0.28
N PHE A 176 1.75 13.23 0.52
CA PHE A 176 0.57 12.39 0.72
C PHE A 176 0.28 11.50 -0.50
N THR A 177 0.33 12.06 -1.70
CA THR A 177 0.03 11.33 -2.94
C THR A 177 1.03 10.22 -3.23
N ALA A 178 2.31 10.45 -2.92
CA ALA A 178 3.37 9.45 -3.10
C ALA A 178 3.09 8.15 -2.34
N PHE A 179 2.47 8.24 -1.16
CA PHE A 179 2.17 7.11 -0.28
C PHE A 179 0.73 6.61 -0.34
N ARG A 180 -0.17 7.34 -1.03
CA ARG A 180 -1.61 7.05 -1.06
C ARG A 180 -1.95 5.64 -1.53
N LEU A 181 -1.41 5.21 -2.67
CA LEU A 181 -1.67 3.88 -3.22
C LEU A 181 -1.11 2.75 -2.34
N PRO A 182 0.16 2.79 -1.87
CA PRO A 182 0.67 1.84 -0.90
C PRO A 182 -0.19 1.76 0.38
N GLY A 183 -0.60 2.91 0.92
CA GLY A 183 -1.44 2.96 2.13
C GLY A 183 -2.82 2.34 1.93
N LEU A 184 -3.46 2.58 0.79
CA LEU A 184 -4.73 1.97 0.41
C LEU A 184 -4.63 0.45 0.27
N MET A 185 -3.58 -0.02 -0.42
CA MET A 185 -3.29 -1.44 -0.56
C MET A 185 -3.08 -2.09 0.81
N LEU A 186 -2.23 -1.51 1.66
CA LEU A 186 -1.96 -2.02 2.99
C LEU A 186 -3.25 -2.10 3.82
N TYR A 187 -4.08 -1.05 3.82
CA TYR A 187 -5.37 -1.05 4.53
C TYR A 187 -6.27 -2.21 4.10
N GLY A 188 -6.51 -2.37 2.79
CA GLY A 188 -7.38 -3.42 2.28
C GLY A 188 -6.90 -4.82 2.68
N ILE A 189 -5.58 -5.02 2.66
CA ILE A 189 -4.93 -6.29 2.98
C ILE A 189 -5.03 -6.62 4.46
N LEU A 190 -4.71 -5.64 5.32
CA LEU A 190 -4.81 -5.80 6.77
C LEU A 190 -6.23 -6.15 7.20
N HIS A 191 -7.24 -5.58 6.53
CA HIS A 191 -8.63 -5.94 6.78
C HIS A 191 -8.98 -7.36 6.35
N ILE A 192 -8.53 -7.78 5.16
CA ILE A 192 -8.75 -9.14 4.67
C ILE A 192 -8.06 -10.15 5.60
N ASP A 193 -6.82 -9.87 6.01
CA ASP A 193 -6.04 -10.64 6.98
C ASP A 193 -6.81 -10.82 8.30
N LEU A 194 -7.29 -9.72 8.90
CA LEU A 194 -8.12 -9.80 10.12
C LEU A 194 -9.36 -10.70 9.93
N GLN A 195 -10.03 -10.62 8.79
CA GLN A 195 -11.21 -11.44 8.51
C GLN A 195 -10.86 -12.92 8.31
N LEU A 196 -9.70 -13.21 7.70
CA LEU A 196 -9.17 -14.56 7.58
C LEU A 196 -8.86 -15.15 8.97
N VAL A 197 -8.19 -14.40 9.85
CA VAL A 197 -7.94 -14.80 11.25
C VAL A 197 -9.26 -15.17 11.96
N LEU A 198 -10.33 -14.39 11.79
CA LEU A 198 -11.63 -14.70 12.38
C LEU A 198 -12.24 -16.00 11.84
N ILE A 199 -12.13 -16.27 10.54
CA ILE A 199 -12.56 -17.54 9.94
C ILE A 199 -11.80 -18.70 10.57
N TYR A 200 -10.48 -18.60 10.66
CA TYR A 200 -9.63 -19.65 11.22
C TYR A 200 -9.99 -19.97 12.66
N GLN A 201 -10.12 -18.92 13.48
CA GLN A 201 -10.48 -19.09 14.88
C GLN A 201 -11.89 -19.69 15.03
N LYS A 202 -12.83 -19.37 14.13
CA LYS A 202 -14.14 -20.03 14.12
C LYS A 202 -14.06 -21.51 13.79
N ILE A 203 -13.20 -21.90 12.86
CA ILE A 203 -12.99 -23.28 12.48
C ILE A 203 -12.27 -24.05 13.61
N ALA A 204 -11.22 -23.47 14.21
CA ALA A 204 -10.54 -24.05 15.37
C ALA A 204 -11.46 -24.21 16.61
N GLN A 205 -12.42 -23.30 16.81
CA GLN A 205 -13.43 -23.48 17.86
C GLN A 205 -14.38 -24.66 17.60
N LEU A 206 -14.46 -25.18 16.37
CA LEU A 206 -15.17 -26.43 16.08
C LEU A 206 -14.37 -27.65 16.54
N SER A 207 -13.03 -27.56 16.53
CA SER A 207 -12.14 -28.66 16.90
C SER A 207 -11.98 -28.83 18.40
N ALA A 208 -11.80 -27.73 19.12
CA ALA A 208 -11.49 -27.75 20.55
C ALA A 208 -12.65 -28.23 21.44
N ARG A 209 -13.90 -28.19 20.96
CA ARG A 209 -15.06 -28.23 21.86
C ARG A 209 -15.50 -29.63 22.31
N ARG A 210 -14.95 -30.75 21.80
CA ARG A 210 -15.40 -32.12 22.21
C ARG A 210 -14.53 -33.23 21.59
N ILE A 211 -13.35 -33.49 22.15
CA ILE A 211 -12.52 -34.67 21.78
C ILE A 211 -12.93 -35.92 22.60
N PHE A 212 -13.80 -35.78 23.60
CA PHE A 212 -13.94 -36.78 24.68
C PHE A 212 -15.30 -37.49 24.82
N SER A 213 -16.11 -37.63 23.76
CA SER A 213 -17.27 -38.54 23.85
C SER A 213 -17.28 -39.54 22.71
N GLU A 214 -17.23 -40.83 23.05
CA GLU A 214 -17.55 -41.93 22.14
C GLU A 214 -18.93 -41.65 21.51
N ASN A 215 -19.07 -41.86 20.19
CA ASN A 215 -20.29 -41.62 19.37
C ASN A 215 -20.58 -40.18 18.87
N ILE A 216 -19.59 -39.28 18.78
CA ILE A 216 -19.78 -37.93 18.17
C ILE A 216 -20.16 -37.99 16.68
N VAL A 217 -19.72 -39.02 15.96
CA VAL A 217 -20.01 -39.20 14.54
C VAL A 217 -21.52 -39.35 14.30
N ASP A 218 -22.20 -40.07 15.20
CA ASP A 218 -23.63 -40.38 15.11
C ASP A 218 -24.52 -39.29 15.72
N ASN A 219 -23.94 -38.31 16.41
CA ASN A 219 -24.68 -37.19 16.95
C ASN A 219 -25.13 -36.24 15.83
N ALA A 220 -26.35 -36.48 15.30
CA ALA A 220 -26.93 -35.71 14.21
C ALA A 220 -27.00 -34.20 14.49
N HIS A 221 -27.25 -33.79 15.73
CA HIS A 221 -27.29 -32.38 16.12
C HIS A 221 -25.91 -31.71 16.04
N TYR A 222 -24.86 -32.40 16.52
CA TYR A 222 -23.48 -31.96 16.39
C TYR A 222 -23.07 -31.84 14.93
N GLN A 223 -23.29 -32.89 14.13
CA GLN A 223 -22.92 -32.90 12.70
C GLN A 223 -23.64 -31.78 11.92
N LYS A 224 -24.93 -31.54 12.21
CA LYS A 224 -25.71 -30.43 11.62
C LYS A 224 -25.16 -29.06 12.04
N THR A 225 -24.71 -28.92 13.29
CA THR A 225 -24.10 -27.68 13.80
C THR A 225 -22.76 -27.40 13.14
N VAL A 226 -21.90 -28.41 13.01
CA VAL A 226 -20.61 -28.32 12.29
C VAL A 226 -20.85 -27.94 10.84
N PHE A 227 -21.75 -28.64 10.15
CA PHE A 227 -22.11 -28.36 8.76
C PHE A 227 -22.53 -26.90 8.56
N ARG A 228 -23.43 -26.40 9.42
CA ARG A 228 -23.92 -25.01 9.33
C ARG A 228 -22.79 -24.00 9.53
N LYS A 229 -21.90 -24.23 10.49
CA LYS A 229 -20.78 -23.32 10.79
C LYS A 229 -19.71 -23.35 9.70
N LEU A 230 -19.36 -24.52 9.18
CA LEU A 230 -18.45 -24.65 8.03
C LEU A 230 -19.01 -23.94 6.81
N LYS A 231 -20.30 -24.15 6.48
CA LYS A 231 -20.97 -23.45 5.37
C LYS A 231 -20.90 -21.93 5.52
N LEU A 232 -21.06 -21.41 6.74
CA LEU A 232 -20.93 -19.98 7.02
C LEU A 232 -19.49 -19.49 6.79
N CYS A 233 -18.49 -20.21 7.29
CA CYS A 233 -17.07 -19.88 7.11
C CYS A 233 -16.67 -19.88 5.63
N ILE A 234 -17.15 -20.87 4.86
CA ILE A 234 -16.90 -20.96 3.41
C ILE A 234 -17.53 -19.79 2.68
N SER A 235 -18.80 -19.50 2.95
CA SER A 235 -19.50 -18.38 2.32
C SER A 235 -18.74 -17.07 2.56
N HIS A 236 -18.23 -16.87 3.77
CA HIS A 236 -17.41 -15.71 4.11
C HIS A 236 -16.06 -15.71 3.39
N HIS A 237 -15.34 -16.84 3.40
CA HIS A 237 -14.05 -16.99 2.70
C HIS A 237 -14.18 -16.74 1.20
N VAL A 238 -15.23 -17.24 0.55
CA VAL A 238 -15.49 -17.01 -0.88
C VAL A 238 -15.72 -15.53 -1.17
N LYS A 239 -16.44 -14.81 -0.31
CA LYS A 239 -16.62 -13.36 -0.42
C LYS A 239 -15.30 -12.62 -0.26
N LEU A 240 -14.49 -12.96 0.76
CA LEU A 240 -13.15 -12.39 0.96
C LEU A 240 -12.25 -12.65 -0.25
N LYS A 241 -12.22 -13.88 -0.77
CA LYS A 241 -11.45 -14.24 -1.96
C LYS A 241 -11.88 -13.44 -3.20
N THR A 242 -13.17 -13.13 -3.32
CA THR A 242 -13.70 -12.32 -4.42
C THR A 242 -13.30 -10.86 -4.27
N CYS A 243 -13.42 -10.31 -3.06
CA CYS A 243 -12.92 -8.97 -2.74
C CYS A 243 -11.41 -8.85 -3.01
N LEU A 244 -10.63 -9.83 -2.56
CA LEU A 244 -9.19 -9.86 -2.74
C LEU A 244 -8.80 -9.88 -4.22
N ARG A 245 -9.51 -10.65 -5.05
CA ARG A 245 -9.29 -10.65 -6.50
C ARG A 245 -9.53 -9.28 -7.13
N LYS A 246 -10.62 -8.60 -6.77
CA LYS A 246 -10.90 -7.22 -7.22
C LYS A 246 -9.79 -6.24 -6.79
N LEU A 247 -9.27 -6.39 -5.57
CA LEU A 247 -8.13 -5.59 -5.09
C LEU A 247 -6.85 -5.89 -5.88
N ILE A 248 -6.56 -7.16 -6.16
CA ILE A 248 -5.42 -7.60 -6.98
C ILE A 248 -5.52 -7.03 -8.40
N GLU A 249 -6.68 -7.13 -9.04
CA GLU A 249 -6.92 -6.58 -10.38
C GLU A 249 -6.67 -5.06 -10.41
N LEU A 250 -7.15 -4.33 -9.40
CA LEU A 250 -6.93 -2.89 -9.26
C LEU A 250 -5.43 -2.55 -9.17
N ILE A 251 -4.68 -3.29 -8.34
CA ILE A 251 -3.25 -3.05 -8.14
C ILE A 251 -2.44 -3.48 -9.37
N GLN A 252 -2.80 -4.59 -10.02
CA GLN A 252 -2.13 -5.07 -11.23
C GLN A 252 -2.23 -4.07 -12.38
N MET A 253 -3.34 -3.31 -12.49
CA MET A 253 -3.43 -2.22 -13.48
C MET A 253 -2.39 -1.12 -13.24
N ALA A 254 -2.06 -0.82 -11.97
CA ALA A 254 -1.07 0.19 -11.61
C ALA A 254 0.37 -0.31 -11.80
N MET A 255 0.58 -1.59 -11.51
CA MET A 255 1.89 -2.17 -11.25
C MET A 255 2.96 -1.88 -12.32
N PRO A 256 2.71 -1.98 -13.64
CA PRO A 256 3.73 -1.69 -14.65
C PRO A 256 4.29 -0.27 -14.54
N VAL A 257 3.40 0.71 -14.41
CA VAL A 257 3.77 2.13 -14.35
C VAL A 257 4.56 2.40 -13.08
N PHE A 258 4.07 1.92 -11.93
CA PHE A 258 4.73 2.18 -10.65
C PHE A 258 6.03 1.41 -10.47
N ILE A 259 6.17 0.19 -11.00
CA ILE A 259 7.44 -0.54 -10.97
C ILE A 259 8.47 0.16 -11.85
N PHE A 260 8.10 0.50 -13.09
CA PHE A 260 9.03 1.13 -14.02
C PHE A 260 9.45 2.53 -13.56
N VAL A 261 8.47 3.42 -13.34
CA VAL A 261 8.74 4.80 -12.92
C VAL A 261 9.34 4.83 -11.51
N GLY A 262 8.91 3.94 -10.61
CA GLY A 262 9.47 3.80 -9.27
C GLY A 262 10.92 3.30 -9.26
N ALA A 263 11.30 2.39 -10.17
CA ALA A 263 12.69 1.96 -10.34
C ALA A 263 13.58 3.12 -10.80
N VAL A 264 13.15 3.84 -11.85
CA VAL A 264 13.88 5.00 -12.39
C VAL A 264 14.02 6.08 -11.31
N CYS A 265 12.95 6.38 -10.58
CA CYS A 265 12.97 7.33 -9.47
C CYS A 265 13.95 6.90 -8.37
N SER A 266 13.94 5.63 -7.96
CA SER A 266 14.86 5.10 -6.95
C SER A 266 16.33 5.18 -7.36
N ILE A 267 16.64 4.81 -8.61
CA ILE A 267 17.98 4.94 -9.17
C ILE A 267 18.40 6.40 -9.17
N ALA A 268 17.54 7.30 -9.67
CA ALA A 268 17.88 8.72 -9.82
C ALA A 268 18.10 9.41 -8.47
N VAL A 269 17.29 9.11 -7.44
CA VAL A 269 17.46 9.66 -6.09
C VAL A 269 18.76 9.17 -5.44
N LEU A 270 19.07 7.87 -5.55
CA LEU A 270 20.33 7.34 -5.00
C LEU A 270 21.55 7.87 -5.75
N PHE A 271 21.48 7.95 -7.08
CA PHE A 271 22.55 8.54 -7.89
C PHE A 271 22.80 10.00 -7.50
N PHE A 272 21.74 10.81 -7.41
CA PHE A 272 21.85 12.22 -7.04
C PHE A 272 22.39 12.40 -5.62
N LEU A 273 21.98 11.55 -4.68
CA LEU A 273 22.54 11.53 -3.33
C LEU A 273 24.06 11.31 -3.39
N LEU A 274 24.55 10.31 -4.13
CA LEU A 274 25.98 10.01 -4.24
C LEU A 274 26.74 11.16 -4.94
N TYR A 275 26.18 11.71 -6.01
CA TYR A 275 26.80 12.76 -6.81
C TYR A 275 26.98 14.06 -6.02
N VAL A 276 25.99 14.46 -5.22
CA VAL A 276 25.93 15.79 -4.58
C VAL A 276 26.36 15.76 -3.10
N PHE A 277 26.62 14.58 -2.52
CA PHE A 277 26.85 14.41 -1.08
C PHE A 277 27.96 15.30 -0.51
N SER A 278 29.08 15.46 -1.22
CA SER A 278 30.26 16.17 -0.71
C SER A 278 30.14 17.68 -0.85
N SER A 279 29.48 18.16 -1.91
CA SER A 279 29.45 19.58 -2.28
C SER A 279 28.20 20.34 -1.81
N SER A 280 27.19 19.63 -1.27
CA SER A 280 25.90 20.26 -0.96
C SER A 280 25.77 20.88 0.42
N SER A 281 24.79 21.78 0.53
CA SER A 281 24.33 22.31 1.81
C SER A 281 23.83 21.20 2.74
N HIS A 282 23.97 21.42 4.07
CA HIS A 282 23.43 20.48 5.07
C HIS A 282 21.93 20.26 4.93
N ILE A 283 21.18 21.32 4.55
CA ILE A 283 19.73 21.26 4.34
C ILE A 283 19.39 20.31 3.19
N LEU A 284 20.10 20.39 2.05
CA LEU A 284 19.86 19.48 0.94
C LEU A 284 20.14 18.03 1.34
N LYS A 285 21.22 17.77 2.11
CA LYS A 285 21.52 16.42 2.61
C LYS A 285 20.38 15.85 3.44
N ILE A 286 19.78 16.65 4.32
CA ILE A 286 18.63 16.23 5.13
C ILE A 286 17.40 15.94 4.24
N ARG A 287 17.10 16.81 3.27
CA ARG A 287 15.99 16.62 2.32
C ARG A 287 16.14 15.32 1.53
N LEU A 288 17.34 15.04 1.03
CA LEU A 288 17.65 13.81 0.29
C LEU A 288 17.58 12.57 1.19
N ALA A 289 18.11 12.64 2.41
CA ALA A 289 18.02 11.53 3.37
C ALA A 289 16.56 11.16 3.65
N ILE A 290 15.69 12.16 3.92
CA ILE A 290 14.26 11.92 4.12
C ILE A 290 13.62 11.34 2.85
N SER A 291 13.97 11.86 1.66
CA SER A 291 13.46 11.34 0.39
C SER A 291 13.81 9.86 0.17
N VAL A 292 15.05 9.46 0.46
CA VAL A 292 15.50 8.06 0.37
C VAL A 292 14.74 7.18 1.35
N VAL A 293 14.59 7.61 2.61
CA VAL A 293 13.82 6.87 3.62
C VAL A 293 12.36 6.71 3.18
N SER A 294 11.72 7.77 2.69
CA SER A 294 10.35 7.72 2.16
C SER A 294 10.21 6.75 0.99
N ASN A 295 11.20 6.70 0.09
CA ASN A 295 11.19 5.76 -1.03
C ASN A 295 11.31 4.30 -0.54
N VAL A 296 12.24 4.03 0.37
CA VAL A 296 12.37 2.70 1.01
C VAL A 296 11.08 2.30 1.71
N LEU A 297 10.40 3.23 2.40
CA LEU A 297 9.12 2.97 3.06
C LEU A 297 8.02 2.62 2.04
N ILE A 298 7.94 3.28 0.88
CA ILE A 298 6.98 2.93 -0.19
C ILE A 298 7.21 1.49 -0.67
N VAL A 299 8.46 1.16 -1.01
CA VAL A 299 8.84 -0.17 -1.49
C VAL A 299 8.56 -1.23 -0.42
N TYR A 300 8.90 -0.93 0.83
CA TYR A 300 8.62 -1.78 1.97
C TYR A 300 7.12 -2.00 2.15
N THR A 301 6.28 -0.95 2.11
CA THR A 301 4.83 -1.09 2.28
C THR A 301 4.21 -1.97 1.19
N PHE A 302 4.58 -1.78 -0.08
CA PHE A 302 4.12 -2.68 -1.16
C PHE A 302 4.55 -4.13 -0.93
N SER A 303 5.81 -4.33 -0.54
CA SER A 303 6.39 -5.66 -0.33
C SER A 303 5.77 -6.37 0.88
N ALA A 304 5.60 -5.66 2.00
CA ALA A 304 5.00 -6.17 3.22
C ALA A 304 3.53 -6.52 3.02
N ALA A 305 2.78 -5.67 2.32
CA ALA A 305 1.39 -5.92 2.04
C ALA A 305 1.22 -7.14 1.11
N GLY A 306 2.05 -7.26 0.07
CA GLY A 306 2.01 -8.43 -0.81
C GLY A 306 2.47 -9.72 -0.14
N GLN A 307 3.48 -9.67 0.73
CA GLN A 307 3.89 -10.82 1.55
C GLN A 307 2.77 -11.26 2.51
N ALA A 308 2.12 -10.32 3.20
CA ALA A 308 1.08 -10.63 4.16
C ALA A 308 -0.07 -11.45 3.53
N ILE A 309 -0.43 -11.18 2.27
CA ILE A 309 -1.43 -11.99 1.57
C ILE A 309 -0.92 -13.39 1.27
N ALA A 310 0.31 -13.50 0.76
CA ALA A 310 0.89 -14.79 0.42
C ALA A 310 0.97 -15.70 1.65
N ASP A 311 1.42 -15.15 2.78
CA ASP A 311 1.53 -15.86 4.06
C ASP A 311 0.17 -16.27 4.59
N GLU A 312 -0.78 -15.33 4.68
CA GLU A 312 -2.10 -15.59 5.27
C GLU A 312 -2.94 -16.55 4.43
N THR A 313 -2.83 -16.47 3.09
CA THR A 313 -3.53 -17.42 2.21
C THR A 313 -2.92 -18.82 2.22
N SER A 314 -1.61 -18.93 2.48
CA SER A 314 -0.94 -20.23 2.69
C SER A 314 -1.34 -20.85 4.03
N HIS A 315 -1.33 -20.04 5.10
CA HIS A 315 -1.69 -20.47 6.45
C HIS A 315 -3.14 -20.97 6.58
N VAL A 316 -4.05 -20.56 5.65
CA VAL A 316 -5.40 -21.13 5.56
C VAL A 316 -5.33 -22.66 5.52
N PHE A 317 -4.50 -23.18 4.63
CA PHE A 317 -4.46 -24.59 4.31
C PHE A 317 -3.95 -25.40 5.50
N ASP A 318 -2.88 -24.92 6.13
CA ASP A 318 -2.28 -25.54 7.32
C ASP A 318 -3.27 -25.58 8.48
N THR A 319 -4.00 -24.50 8.70
CA THR A 319 -5.03 -24.47 9.76
C THR A 319 -6.14 -25.47 9.48
N LEU A 320 -6.62 -25.56 8.23
CA LEU A 320 -7.67 -26.51 7.86
C LEU A 320 -7.22 -27.98 8.04
N MET A 321 -5.94 -28.28 7.83
CA MET A 321 -5.36 -29.61 8.08
C MET A 321 -5.43 -30.04 9.54
N THR A 322 -5.36 -29.10 10.49
CA THR A 322 -5.44 -29.40 11.93
C THR A 322 -6.86 -29.69 12.44
N CYS A 323 -7.88 -29.58 11.58
CA CYS A 323 -9.26 -29.86 11.98
C CYS A 323 -9.45 -31.36 12.30
N PRO A 324 -10.31 -31.74 13.26
CA PRO A 324 -10.58 -33.14 13.59
C PRO A 324 -11.59 -33.71 12.59
N TRP A 325 -11.19 -33.72 11.31
CA TRP A 325 -11.98 -34.24 10.20
C TRP A 325 -12.39 -35.70 10.42
N ASN A 326 -11.60 -36.45 11.20
CA ASN A 326 -11.88 -37.79 11.68
C ASN A 326 -13.21 -37.88 12.46
N ALA A 327 -13.56 -36.87 13.26
CA ALA A 327 -14.78 -36.85 14.06
C ALA A 327 -16.04 -36.39 13.28
N TRP A 328 -15.88 -36.07 12.00
CA TRP A 328 -16.95 -35.53 11.16
C TRP A 328 -17.51 -36.57 10.20
N ASN A 329 -18.81 -36.46 9.88
CA ASN A 329 -19.43 -37.31 8.88
C ASN A 329 -18.95 -36.98 7.44
N ASN A 330 -19.27 -37.87 6.50
CA ASN A 330 -18.85 -37.74 5.10
C ASN A 330 -19.25 -36.39 4.46
N LYS A 331 -20.40 -35.84 4.84
CA LYS A 331 -20.88 -34.55 4.32
C LYS A 331 -19.98 -33.40 4.77
N ASN A 332 -19.63 -33.36 6.05
CA ASN A 332 -18.75 -32.34 6.62
C ASN A 332 -17.31 -32.47 6.10
N ARG A 333 -16.80 -33.70 5.96
CA ARG A 333 -15.47 -33.96 5.36
C ARG A 333 -15.39 -33.48 3.91
N LYS A 334 -16.40 -33.76 3.09
CA LYS A 334 -16.48 -33.26 1.70
C LYS A 334 -16.42 -31.73 1.64
N VAL A 335 -17.16 -31.07 2.54
CA VAL A 335 -17.16 -29.60 2.62
C VAL A 335 -15.79 -29.05 2.99
N LEU A 336 -15.11 -29.64 3.99
CA LEU A 336 -13.75 -29.26 4.37
C LEU A 336 -12.76 -29.41 3.21
N LEU A 337 -12.81 -30.56 2.52
CA LEU A 337 -11.95 -30.83 1.36
C LEU A 337 -12.11 -29.77 0.26
N ILE A 338 -13.34 -29.35 -0.03
CA ILE A 338 -13.61 -28.28 -1.01
C ILE A 338 -12.91 -26.98 -0.59
N ILE A 339 -12.90 -26.61 0.70
CA ILE A 339 -12.19 -25.41 1.16
C ILE A 339 -10.69 -25.56 0.94
N MET A 340 -10.14 -26.69 1.40
CA MET A 340 -8.71 -26.96 1.33
C MET A 340 -8.21 -26.93 -0.11
N SER A 341 -8.95 -27.54 -1.04
CA SER A 341 -8.61 -27.49 -2.46
C SER A 341 -8.64 -26.06 -3.02
N ASN A 342 -9.54 -25.21 -2.51
CA ASN A 342 -9.63 -23.80 -2.92
C ASN A 342 -8.55 -22.90 -2.31
N THR A 343 -7.82 -23.38 -1.31
CA THR A 343 -6.78 -22.65 -0.58
C THR A 343 -5.38 -23.18 -0.86
N LEU A 344 -5.25 -24.25 -1.64
CA LEU A 344 -3.96 -24.83 -2.06
C LEU A 344 -3.05 -23.85 -2.80
N ARG A 345 -3.63 -22.88 -3.52
CA ARG A 345 -2.87 -21.87 -4.25
C ARG A 345 -2.96 -20.55 -3.51
N PRO A 346 -1.88 -20.07 -2.88
CA PRO A 346 -1.87 -18.77 -2.25
C PRO A 346 -2.11 -17.68 -3.30
N LEU A 347 -2.82 -16.64 -2.90
CA LEU A 347 -3.02 -15.48 -3.77
C LEU A 347 -1.82 -14.57 -3.64
N THR A 348 -1.33 -14.08 -4.77
CA THR A 348 -0.16 -13.20 -4.83
C THR A 348 -0.42 -12.07 -5.81
N PHE A 349 0.19 -10.90 -5.57
CA PHE A 349 0.24 -9.85 -6.59
C PHE A 349 1.39 -10.17 -7.54
N THR A 350 1.10 -10.96 -8.57
CA THR A 350 2.09 -11.33 -9.58
C THR A 350 1.71 -10.74 -10.93
N LEU A 351 2.65 -10.06 -11.59
CA LEU A 351 2.50 -9.55 -12.95
C LEU A 351 3.78 -9.82 -13.74
N ALA A 352 3.65 -10.47 -14.90
CA ALA A 352 4.80 -10.82 -15.76
C ALA A 352 5.96 -11.50 -15.02
N GLY A 353 5.66 -12.35 -14.03
CA GLY A 353 6.66 -13.05 -13.21
C GLY A 353 7.21 -12.25 -12.02
N ILE A 354 6.86 -10.98 -11.88
CA ILE A 354 7.22 -10.16 -10.72
C ILE A 354 6.14 -10.29 -9.66
N THR A 355 6.51 -10.79 -8.48
CA THR A 355 5.61 -10.90 -7.32
C THR A 355 5.94 -9.84 -6.29
N LEU A 356 4.96 -9.01 -5.87
CA LEU A 356 5.16 -8.06 -4.76
C LEU A 356 5.30 -8.82 -3.43
N ASN A 357 6.53 -9.08 -3.01
CA ASN A 357 6.87 -9.71 -1.75
C ASN A 357 8.20 -9.13 -1.24
N TYR A 358 8.73 -9.61 -0.12
CA TYR A 358 10.01 -9.09 0.40
C TYR A 358 11.18 -9.30 -0.58
N LYS A 359 11.16 -10.35 -1.39
CA LYS A 359 12.17 -10.58 -2.43
C LYS A 359 12.13 -9.47 -3.50
N PHE A 360 10.94 -9.01 -3.90
CA PHE A 360 10.79 -7.86 -4.78
C PHE A 360 11.39 -6.59 -4.16
N GLY A 361 11.05 -6.28 -2.91
CA GLY A 361 11.57 -5.10 -2.22
C GLY A 361 13.10 -5.08 -2.14
N LEU A 362 13.71 -6.20 -1.76
CA LEU A 362 15.18 -6.36 -1.74
C LEU A 362 15.80 -6.22 -3.13
N THR A 363 15.15 -6.79 -4.15
CA THR A 363 15.61 -6.70 -5.54
C THR A 363 15.58 -5.27 -6.05
N MET A 364 14.51 -4.53 -5.78
CA MET A 364 14.37 -3.11 -6.15
C MET A 364 15.45 -2.25 -5.50
N ILE A 365 15.72 -2.44 -4.20
CA ILE A 365 16.78 -1.70 -3.50
C ILE A 365 18.15 -2.03 -4.09
N ARG A 366 18.44 -3.32 -4.32
CA ARG A 366 19.71 -3.78 -4.89
C ARG A 366 19.95 -3.23 -6.30
N ILE A 367 18.95 -3.30 -7.18
CA ILE A 367 19.01 -2.75 -8.53
C ILE A 367 19.27 -1.25 -8.44
N SER A 368 18.49 -0.53 -7.62
CA SER A 368 18.60 0.92 -7.49
C SER A 368 20.00 1.34 -7.06
N TYR A 369 20.56 0.67 -6.04
CA TYR A 369 21.91 0.93 -5.55
C TYR A 369 22.99 0.60 -6.59
N THR A 370 22.87 -0.56 -7.26
CA THR A 370 23.87 -1.01 -8.25
C THR A 370 23.94 -0.04 -9.44
N TYR A 371 22.79 0.33 -10.01
CA TYR A 371 22.76 1.27 -11.14
C TYR A 371 23.16 2.68 -10.72
N ALA A 372 22.77 3.14 -9.53
CA ALA A 372 23.23 4.43 -9.01
C ALA A 372 24.75 4.48 -8.87
N LEU A 373 25.38 3.42 -8.37
CA LEU A 373 26.83 3.32 -8.24
C LEU A 373 27.54 3.25 -9.60
N ILE A 374 27.00 2.51 -10.56
CA ILE A 374 27.52 2.47 -11.94
C ILE A 374 27.49 3.88 -12.55
N LEU A 375 26.36 4.58 -12.45
CA LEU A 375 26.22 5.95 -12.96
C LEU A 375 27.17 6.92 -12.25
N TYR A 376 27.39 6.74 -10.95
CA TYR A 376 28.34 7.54 -10.19
C TYR A 376 29.79 7.34 -10.67
N ASN A 377 30.20 6.11 -10.95
CA ASN A 377 31.55 5.80 -11.41
C ASN A 377 31.82 6.16 -12.89
N LEU A 378 30.77 6.43 -13.68
CA LEU A 378 30.87 6.83 -15.08
C LEU A 378 31.02 8.35 -15.27
N ASN A 379 30.69 9.14 -14.25
CA ASN A 379 30.91 10.59 -14.21
C ASN A 379 32.18 10.90 -13.41
#